data_AF-A0A5B9MBJ4-F1
#
_entry.id   AF-A0A5B9MBJ4-F1
#
_cell.length_a   1.000
_cell.length_b   1.000
_cell.length_c   1.000
_cell.angle_alpha   90.00
_cell.angle_beta   90.00
_cell.angle_gamma   90.00
#
_symmetry.space_group_name_H-M   'P 1'
#
loop_
_entity.id
_entity.type
_entity.pdbx_description
1 polymer ?
#
loop_
_entity_poly.entity_id
_entity_poly.type
_entity_poly.pdbx_seq_one_letter_code
_entity_poly.pdbx_strand_id
1 'polypeptide(L)' 'MRSIASSIVILSSCILFAAAGFVTHSDTNLFLNGVAVFVGIIGLIGWFTSSGESGAKK' A
#
# COMPACT_ATOMS: atom_id res chain seq x y z
N MET A 1 1.79 15.59 9.09
CA MET A 1 1.49 14.24 9.62
C MET A 1 0.86 13.28 8.59
N ARG A 2 0.08 13.74 7.59
CA ARG A 2 -0.53 12.88 6.53
C ARG A 2 0.45 12.07 5.66
N SER A 3 1.63 12.62 5.34
CA SER A 3 2.62 11.93 4.52
C SER A 3 3.17 10.66 5.18
N ILE A 4 3.42 10.70 6.50
CA ILE A 4 3.93 9.57 7.29
C ILE A 4 2.91 8.42 7.34
N ALA A 5 1.62 8.72 7.46
CA ALA A 5 0.56 7.72 7.43
C ALA A 5 0.49 7.00 6.08
N SER A 6 0.68 7.71 4.97
CA SER A 6 0.68 7.12 3.62
C SER A 6 1.87 6.19 3.41
N SER A 7 3.04 6.55 3.94
CA SER A 7 4.24 5.69 3.89
C SER A 7 4.05 4.37 4.64
N ILE A 8 3.37 4.40 5.80
CA ILE A 8 3.10 3.21 6.61
C ILE A 8 2.13 2.26 5.89
N VAL A 9 1.11 2.80 5.21
CA VAL A 9 0.16 2.00 4.42
C VAL A 9 0.87 1.28 3.27
N ILE A 10 1.76 1.97 2.55
CA ILE A 10 2.56 1.38 1.47
C ILE A 10 3.49 0.29 2.04
N LEU A 11 4.15 0.55 3.17
CA LEU A 11 5.02 -0.43 3.84
C LEU A 11 4.24 -1.68 4.26
N SER A 12 3.04 -1.50 4.81
CA SER A 12 2.16 -2.59 5.24
C SER A 12 1.74 -3.47 4.06
N SER A 13 1.41 -2.88 2.91
CA SER A 13 1.13 -3.63 1.68
C SER A 13 2.32 -4.48 1.22
N CYS A 14 3.53 -3.93 1.25
CA CYS A 14 4.74 -4.69 0.89
C CYS A 14 4.97 -5.89 1.83
N ILE A 15 4.72 -5.71 3.13
CA ILE A 15 4.84 -6.79 4.12
C ILE A 15 3.78 -7.86 3.89
N LEU A 16 2.52 -7.47 3.62
CA LEU A 16 1.46 -8.42 3.27
C LEU A 16 1.79 -9.20 1.99
N PHE A 17 2.33 -8.54 0.97
CA PHE A 17 2.74 -9.18 -0.27
C PHE A 17 3.88 -10.19 -0.05
N ALA A 18 4.88 -9.81 0.75
CA ALA A 18 5.96 -10.70 1.13
C ALA A 18 5.44 -11.90 1.96
N ALA A 19 4.53 -11.66 2.91
CA ALA A 19 3.91 -12.70 3.72
C ALA A 19 3.03 -13.66 2.90
N ALA A 20 2.37 -13.16 1.85
CA ALA A 20 1.60 -13.99 0.93
C ALA A 20 2.48 -15.08 0.29
N GLY A 21 3.74 -14.77 -0.04
CA GLY A 21 4.70 -15.73 -0.59
C GLY A 21 5.07 -16.89 0.35
N PHE A 22 4.91 -16.73 1.66
CA PHE A 22 5.14 -17.78 2.65
C PHE A 22 3.91 -18.66 2.90
N VAL A 23 2.75 -18.29 2.38
CA VAL A 23 1.51 -19.06 2.55
C VAL A 23 1.43 -20.14 1.47
N THR A 24 1.50 -21.41 1.91
CA THR A 24 1.39 -22.60 1.05
C THR A 24 -0.01 -22.80 0.46
N HIS A 25 -1.04 -22.22 1.08
CA HIS A 25 -2.42 -22.35 0.61
C HIS A 25 -2.71 -21.38 -0.55
N SER A 26 -3.02 -21.91 -1.73
CA SER A 26 -3.11 -21.14 -2.98
C SER A 26 -4.24 -20.10 -2.93
N ASP A 27 -5.40 -20.46 -2.36
CA ASP A 27 -6.54 -19.55 -2.21
C ASP A 27 -6.22 -18.35 -1.29
N THR A 28 -5.53 -18.63 -0.18
CA THR A 28 -5.13 -17.61 0.78
C THR A 28 -4.05 -16.69 0.20
N ASN A 29 -3.13 -17.24 -0.61
CA ASN A 29 -2.11 -16.46 -1.30
C ASN A 29 -2.75 -15.48 -2.30
N LEU A 30 -3.70 -15.94 -3.10
CA LEU A 30 -4.41 -15.11 -4.07
C LEU A 30 -5.21 -13.98 -3.39
N PHE A 31 -5.87 -14.29 -2.27
CA PHE A 31 -6.56 -13.30 -1.44
C PHE A 31 -5.61 -12.25 -0.87
N LEU A 32 -4.50 -12.67 -0.25
CA LEU A 32 -3.51 -11.76 0.34
C LEU A 32 -2.85 -10.88 -0.73
N ASN A 33 -2.56 -11.44 -1.91
CA ASN A 33 -2.07 -10.68 -3.05
C ASN A 33 -3.05 -9.59 -3.49
N GLY A 34 -4.34 -9.95 -3.61
CA GLY A 34 -5.40 -9.00 -3.97
C GLY A 34 -5.53 -7.87 -2.95
N VAL A 35 -5.53 -8.19 -1.65
CA VAL A 35 -5.59 -7.18 -0.58
C VAL A 35 -4.35 -6.30 -0.57
N ALA A 36 -3.16 -6.87 -0.73
CA ALA A 36 -1.90 -6.12 -0.76
C ALA A 36 -1.86 -5.11 -1.92
N VAL A 37 -2.31 -5.53 -3.11
CA VAL A 37 -2.40 -4.65 -4.29
C VAL A 37 -3.45 -3.56 -4.08
N PHE A 38 -4.63 -3.90 -3.57
CA PHE A 38 -5.71 -2.94 -3.35
C PHE A 38 -5.32 -1.85 -2.32
N VAL A 39 -4.78 -2.26 -1.18
CA VAL A 39 -4.28 -1.34 -0.15
C VAL A 39 -3.11 -0.52 -0.66
N GLY A 40 -2.23 -1.11 -1.48
CA GLY A 40 -1.09 -0.43 -2.07
C GLY A 40 -1.53 0.68 -3.02
N ILE A 41 -2.51 0.42 -3.88
CA ILE A 41 -3.08 1.41 -4.81
C ILE A 41 -3.75 2.56 -4.03
N ILE A 42 -4.55 2.26 -2.99
CA ILE A 42 -5.18 3.31 -2.17
C ILE A 42 -4.12 4.16 -1.45
N GLY A 43 -3.09 3.54 -0.89
CA GLY A 43 -1.96 4.23 -0.28
C GLY A 43 -1.22 5.12 -1.28
N LEU A 44 -1.02 4.64 -2.50
CA LEU A 44 -0.37 5.38 -3.58
C LEU A 44 -1.20 6.58 -4.04
N ILE A 45 -2.51 6.41 -4.23
CA ILE A 45 -3.43 7.51 -4.59
C ILE A 45 -3.44 8.57 -3.49
N GLY A 46 -3.53 8.16 -2.21
CA GLY A 46 -3.43 9.07 -1.07
C GLY A 46 -2.10 9.83 -1.04
N TRP A 47 -0.99 9.16 -1.40
CA TRP A 47 0.32 9.77 -1.49
C TRP A 47 0.45 10.77 -2.66
N PHE A 48 -0.09 10.44 -3.84
CA PHE A 48 -0.12 11.35 -5.00
C PHE A 48 -1.02 12.57 -4.77
N THR A 49 -2.22 12.37 -4.22
CA THR A 49 -3.11 13.47 -3.80
C THR A 49 -2.43 14.37 -2.76
N SER A 50 -1.75 13.77 -1.77
CA SER A 50 -1.03 14.55 -0.75
C SER A 50 0.23 15.24 -1.30
N SER A 51 0.85 14.73 -2.37
CA SER A 51 2.04 15.33 -2.98
C SER A 51 1.70 16.48 -3.92
N GLY A 52 0.51 16.45 -4.55
CA GLY A 52 -0.02 17.57 -5.36
C GLY A 52 -0.22 18.87 -4.55
N GLU A 53 -0.67 18.77 -3.30
CA GLU A 53 -0.77 19.94 -2.40
C GLU A 53 0.60 20.51 -1.98
N SER A 54 1.66 19.70 -2.01
CA SER A 54 3.01 20.15 -1.61
C SER A 54 3.77 20.86 -2.74
N GLY A 55 3.31 20.74 -3.99
CA GLY A 55 3.83 21.45 -5.16
C GLY A 55 3.13 22.78 -5.47
N ALA A 56 1.89 22.99 -4.99
CA ALA A 56 1.12 24.22 -5.21
C ALA A 56 1.47 25.37 -4.23
N LYS A 57 2.54 25.23 -3.44
CA LYS A 57 3.07 26.23 -2.49
C LYS A 57 4.56 26.53 -2.72
N LYS A 58 5.00 26.59 -3.97
CA LYS A 58 6.25 27.26 -4.34
C LYS A 58 6.02 28.18 -5.53
#